data_AF-A0A6A5RUC3-F1
#
_entry.id   AF-A0A6A5RUC3-F1
#
_cell.length_a   1.000
_cell.length_b   1.000
_cell.length_c   1.000
_cell.angle_alpha   90.00
_cell.angle_beta   90.00
_cell.angle_gamma   90.00
#
_symmetry.space_group_name_H-M   'P 1'
#
loop_
_entity.id
_entity.type
_entity.pdbx_description
1 polymer ?
#
loop_
_entity_poly.entity_id
_entity_poly.type
_entity_poly.pdbx_seq_one_letter_code
_entity_poly.pdbx_strand_id
1 'polypeptide(L)' 'MLLKKTEEDAIVTRILELDEQGIGPTRTMVEEMANNLLTARGEGPVGKN' A
#
# COMPACT_ATOMS: atom_id res chain seq x y z
N MET A 1 0.05 -3.16 -13.65
CA MET A 1 0.19 -1.82 -13.02
C MET A 1 1.39 -1.82 -12.11
N LEU A 2 2.10 -0.70 -12.01
CA LEU A 2 3.25 -0.52 -11.11
C LEU A 2 3.02 0.72 -10.24
N LEU A 3 3.33 0.61 -8.96
CA LEU A 3 3.36 1.75 -8.05
C LEU A 3 4.53 2.66 -8.42
N LYS A 4 4.35 3.98 -8.27
CA LYS A 4 5.46 4.93 -8.34
C LYS A 4 6.31 4.78 -7.08
N LYS A 5 7.59 5.12 -7.17
CA LYS A 5 8.50 5.09 -6.02
C LYS A 5 7.96 5.85 -4.81
N THR A 6 7.36 7.03 -5.04
CA THR A 6 6.74 7.84 -3.99
C THR A 6 5.54 7.17 -3.31
N GLU A 7 4.80 6.33 -4.03
CA GLU A 7 3.66 5.58 -3.50
C GLU A 7 4.14 4.38 -2.69
N GLU A 8 5.18 3.70 -3.17
CA GLU A 8 5.85 2.64 -2.41
C GLU A 8 6.45 3.18 -1.10
N ASP A 9 7.12 4.34 -1.14
CA ASP A 9 7.71 4.96 0.04
C ASP A 9 6.62 5.39 1.05
N ALA A 10 5.46 5.85 0.59
CA ALA A 10 4.32 6.15 1.45
C ALA A 10 3.74 4.89 2.11
N ILE A 11 3.65 3.78 1.37
CA ILE A 11 3.23 2.47 1.91
C ILE A 11 4.23 1.97 2.96
N VAL A 12 5.53 2.07 2.68
CA VAL A 12 6.59 1.66 3.62
C VAL A 12 6.55 2.52 4.89
N THR A 13 6.40 3.83 4.75
CA THR A 13 6.25 4.74 5.90
C THR A 13 5.06 4.31 6.77
N ARG A 14 3.92 4.01 6.14
CA ARG A 14 2.74 3.56 6.87
C ARG A 14 2.90 2.21 7.55
N ILE A 15 3.63 1.28 6.93
CA ILE A 15 3.99 -0.02 7.52
C ILE A 15 4.83 0.19 8.79
N LEU A 16 5.82 1.08 8.74
CA LEU A 16 6.67 1.38 9.89
C LEU A 16 5.87 2.05 11.02
N GLU A 17 4.99 3.00 10.71
CA GLU A 17 4.11 3.61 11.71
C GLU A 17 3.18 2.59 12.41
N LEU A 18 2.71 1.58 11.67
CA LEU A 18 1.91 0.49 12.22
C LEU A 18 2.74 -0.41 13.12
N ASP A 19 3.96 -0.75 12.71
CA ASP A 19 4.90 -1.54 13.50
C ASP A 19 5.26 -0.83 14.83
N GLU A 20 5.50 0.49 14.78
CA GLU A 20 5.72 1.32 15.98
C GLU A 20 4.52 1.32 16.94
N GLN A 21 3.30 1.14 16.42
CA GLN A 21 2.08 0.98 17.21
C GLN A 21 1.87 -0.46 17.73
N GLY A 22 2.78 -1.38 17.42
CA GLY A 22 2.66 -2.80 17.74
C GLY A 22 1.65 -3.54 16.86
N ILE A 23 1.27 -2.97 15.72
CA ILE A 23 0.34 -3.55 14.76
C ILE A 23 1.15 -4.18 13.63
N GLY A 24 1.20 -5.51 13.59
CA GLY A 24 1.80 -6.25 12.47
C GLY A 24 1.00 -6.04 11.18
N PRO A 25 1.51 -5.31 10.17
CA PRO A 25 0.76 -5.05 8.96
C PRO A 25 0.60 -6.35 8.16
N THR A 26 -0.63 -6.64 7.74
CA THR A 26 -0.94 -7.83 6.95
C THR A 26 -0.79 -7.56 5.45
N ARG A 27 -0.60 -8.62 4.67
CA ARG A 27 -0.58 -8.53 3.20
C ARG A 27 -1.84 -7.83 2.64
N THR A 28 -3.01 -8.14 3.20
CA THR A 28 -4.29 -7.50 2.80
C THR A 28 -4.26 -5.99 3.03
N MET A 29 -3.75 -5.53 4.18
CA MET A 29 -3.63 -4.10 4.46
C MET A 29 -2.70 -3.40 3.45
N VAL A 30 -1.59 -4.05 3.09
CA VAL A 30 -0.66 -3.51 2.08
C VAL A 30 -1.30 -3.46 0.69
N GLU A 31 -2.05 -4.50 0.30
CA GLU A 31 -2.80 -4.53 -0.95
C GLU A 31 -3.89 -3.45 -0.99
N GLU A 32 -4.61 -3.22 0.10
CA GLU A 32 -5.60 -2.14 0.22
C GLU A 32 -4.95 -0.76 0.09
N MET A 33 -3.83 -0.52 0.76
CA MET A 33 -3.09 0.75 0.65
C MET A 33 -2.63 1.01 -0.79
N ALA A 34 -2.07 0.00 -1.45
CA ALA A 34 -1.67 0.08 -2.86
C ALA A 34 -2.87 0.33 -3.78
N ASN A 35 -3.98 -0.37 -3.56
CA ASN A 35 -5.20 -0.22 -4.34
C ASN A 35 -5.83 1.17 -4.19
N ASN A 36 -5.79 1.76 -2.99
CA ASN A 36 -6.27 3.11 -2.76
C ASN A 36 -5.45 4.14 -3.55
N LEU A 37 -4.13 4.00 -3.57
CA LEU A 37 -3.24 4.89 -4.34
C LEU A 37 -3.44 4.75 -5.86
N LEU A 38 -3.60 3.52 -6.35
CA LEU A 38 -3.87 3.26 -7.76
C LEU A 38 -5.25 3.79 -8.17
N THR A 39 -6.27 3.55 -7.36
CA THR A 39 -7.64 4.05 -7.60
C THR A 39 -7.66 5.58 -7.66
N ALA A 40 -6.93 6.26 -6.77
CA ALA A 40 -6.84 7.73 -6.78
C ALA A 40 -6.24 8.28 -8.09
N ARG A 41 -5.47 7.46 -8.83
CA ARG A 41 -4.91 7.79 -10.14
C ARG A 41 -5.73 7.27 -11.33
N GLY A 42 -6.85 6.60 -11.07
CA GLY A 42 -7.65 5.94 -12.12
C GLY A 42 -6.99 4.67 -12.66
N GLU A 43 -6.08 4.06 -11.90
CA GLU A 43 -5.41 2.82 -12.25
C GLU A 43 -6.10 1.61 -11.60
N GLY A 44 -5.89 0.43 -12.20
CA GLY A 44 -6.48 -0.83 -11.76
C GLY A 44 -5.80 -1.42 -10.52
N PRO A 45 -6.48 -2.30 -9.79
CA PRO A 45 -6.00 -2.83 -8.52
C PRO A 45 -4.85 -3.84 -8.68
N VAL A 46 -3.98 -3.90 -7.67
CA VAL A 46 -3.03 -4.99 -7.45
C VAL A 46 -3.72 -6.22 -6.85
N GLY A 47 -3.06 -7.38 -6.92
CA GLY A 47 -3.53 -8.63 -6.30
C GLY A 47 -4.56 -9.41 -7.11
N LYS A 48 -5.02 -8.88 -8.25
CA LYS A 48 -5.72 -9.67 -9.27
C LYS A 48 -4.70 -10.45 -10.10
N ASN A 49 -4.38 -11.67 -9.67
CA ASN A 49 -3.75 -12.69 -10.50
C ASN A 49 -4.82 -13.62 -11.08
#